data_AF-A0A1H3SNW2-F1
#
_entry.id   AF-A0A1H3SNW2-F1
#
_cell.length_a   1.000
_cell.length_b   1.000
_cell.length_c   1.000
_cell.angle_alpha   90.00
_cell.angle_beta   90.00
_cell.angle_gamma   90.00
#
_symmetry.space_group_name_H-M   'P 1'
#
loop_
_entity.id
_entity.type
_entity.pdbx_description
1 polymer ?
#
loop_
_entity_poly.entity_id
_entity_poly.type
_entity_poly.pdbx_seq_one_letter_code
_entity_poly.pdbx_strand_id
1 'polypeptide(L)'
;MTVTNDIRSAAGTSAPQVRRWIRQRQIAANGRVEPTTVYSVLLALAMAVALVGQPALALVWPAGSSSSVSAPATVGLALLGFYGVLRQLGPVVVGRGDATWLLTAPVPRRTLSAPAFLLTVTAAVLVGVLAGVAVAGHAATRPVSPAQLLTTVAGGCAATFALACAAVRAQRTRAAARIFDTAGSLAAAALLAALVGAQVVPEPSPQPSLPATTPTTLVVSLAAGIAAAIGLARAWAGVDRWPIHRIIEASAITCAYADVVYAAEPSFLSELSTRRFWRNRTGIRTSGLLRRRGIPPLLAQDLLLVRRKAGRLPWLAALAAAPAALADGPLWALIMLFLLGAMAAAGLCGEPTHSDAANPSMVRLMGLSRRQVAVQRLVMPSLLAASWAALAMAGLQVAGVLSGPWWILGVATGPAAALAAMQRARASASSIGSTLIETPFGAFPSGMLLWLVNGIDVLAVLTLPVMVAVTSSRELAWHAVLAQAAVSALGGLVLWISTGRRPV
;
A
#
# COMPACT_ATOMS: atom_id res chain seq x y z
N MET A 1 -28.63 -31.75 37.60
CA MET A 1 -28.70 -30.32 37.97
C MET A 1 -28.86 -29.52 36.69
N THR A 2 -30.10 -29.39 36.23
CA THR A 2 -30.50 -28.67 35.01
C THR A 2 -30.56 -27.19 35.36
N VAL A 3 -29.55 -26.43 34.95
CA VAL A 3 -29.55 -24.97 35.07
C VAL A 3 -30.58 -24.45 34.07
N THR A 4 -31.77 -24.13 34.57
CA THR A 4 -32.83 -23.44 33.84
C THR A 4 -32.31 -22.07 33.39
N ASN A 5 -32.19 -21.90 32.08
CA ASN A 5 -31.76 -20.68 31.38
C ASN A 5 -32.84 -19.58 31.40
N ASP A 6 -33.46 -19.33 32.55
CA ASP A 6 -34.38 -18.19 32.72
C ASP A 6 -33.63 -16.97 33.26
N ILE A 7 -32.55 -16.58 32.57
CA ILE A 7 -32.10 -15.20 32.64
C ILE A 7 -33.07 -14.40 31.78
N ARG A 8 -34.14 -13.90 32.40
CA ARG A 8 -34.93 -12.79 31.83
C ARG A 8 -33.94 -11.69 31.47
N SER A 9 -33.76 -11.46 30.18
CA SER A 9 -32.98 -10.34 29.66
C SER A 9 -33.51 -9.06 30.28
N ALA A 10 -32.76 -8.50 31.24
CA ALA A 10 -33.04 -7.17 31.77
C ALA A 10 -33.28 -6.23 30.58
N ALA A 11 -34.36 -5.44 30.65
CA ALA A 11 -34.80 -4.53 29.60
C ALA A 11 -33.60 -3.86 28.92
N GLY A 12 -33.39 -4.20 27.64
CA GLY A 12 -32.12 -4.06 26.95
C GLY A 12 -31.61 -2.62 26.99
N THR A 13 -30.52 -2.40 27.72
CA THR A 13 -29.74 -1.16 27.57
C THR A 13 -29.29 -1.09 26.12
N SER A 14 -29.81 -0.10 25.40
CA SER A 14 -29.49 0.04 23.99
C SER A 14 -27.99 0.33 23.85
N ALA A 15 -27.32 -0.31 22.91
CA ALA A 15 -25.91 -0.03 22.59
C ALA A 15 -25.53 1.46 22.51
N PRO A 16 -26.37 2.36 21.94
CA PRO A 16 -26.09 3.79 21.98
C PRO A 16 -26.08 4.39 23.40
N GLN A 17 -26.88 3.89 24.34
CA GLN A 17 -26.83 4.32 25.75
C GLN A 17 -25.52 3.88 26.41
N VAL A 18 -25.12 2.61 26.22
CA VAL A 18 -23.83 2.10 26.73
C VAL A 18 -22.67 2.91 26.17
N ARG A 19 -22.67 3.19 24.86
CA ARG A 19 -21.66 4.04 24.21
C ARG A 19 -21.67 5.48 24.71
N ARG A 20 -22.86 6.06 24.92
CA ARG A 20 -22.99 7.41 25.46
C ARG A 20 -22.41 7.47 26.87
N TRP A 21 -22.69 6.46 27.70
CA TRP A 21 -22.14 6.34 29.06
C TRP A 21 -20.62 6.15 29.05
N ILE A 22 -20.08 5.26 28.21
CA ILE A 22 -18.62 5.08 28.04
C ILE A 22 -17.98 6.39 27.58
N ARG A 23 -18.55 7.05 26.56
CA ARG A 23 -18.05 8.33 26.05
C ARG A 23 -18.08 9.41 27.13
N GLN A 24 -19.15 9.50 27.93
CA GLN A 24 -19.22 10.43 29.05
C GLN A 24 -18.14 10.15 30.09
N ARG A 25 -17.90 8.88 30.45
CA ARG A 25 -16.82 8.46 31.35
C ARG A 25 -15.44 8.78 30.78
N GLN A 26 -15.23 8.57 29.48
CA GLN A 26 -13.97 8.92 28.80
C GLN A 26 -13.75 10.43 28.75
N ILE A 27 -14.78 11.22 28.45
CA ILE A 27 -14.69 12.69 28.49
C ILE A 27 -14.40 13.18 29.91
N ALA A 28 -14.99 12.56 30.92
CA ALA A 28 -14.72 12.89 32.31
C ALA A 28 -13.29 12.52 32.74
N ALA A 29 -12.74 11.41 32.22
CA ALA A 29 -11.39 10.94 32.56
C ALA A 29 -10.27 11.63 31.76
N ASN A 30 -10.47 11.85 30.46
CA ASN A 30 -9.45 12.32 29.52
C ASN A 30 -9.64 13.79 29.10
N GLY A 31 -10.71 14.44 29.55
CA GLY A 31 -11.09 15.78 29.11
C GLY A 31 -11.84 15.79 27.77
N ARG A 32 -12.34 16.98 27.40
CA ARG A 32 -12.93 17.21 26.07
C ARG A 32 -11.81 17.42 25.05
N VAL A 33 -12.06 17.05 23.80
CA VAL A 33 -11.15 17.40 22.69
C VAL A 33 -11.02 18.91 22.66
N GLU A 34 -9.79 19.41 22.81
CA GLU A 34 -9.54 20.84 22.81
C GLU A 34 -9.85 21.44 21.41
N PRO A 35 -10.48 22.62 21.33
CA PRO A 35 -10.70 23.32 20.06
C PRO A 35 -9.43 23.52 19.24
N THR A 36 -8.28 23.68 19.93
CA THR A 36 -6.92 23.78 19.36
C THR A 36 -6.56 22.54 18.53
N THR A 37 -6.94 21.35 18.98
CA THR A 37 -6.73 20.09 18.24
C THR A 37 -7.54 20.08 16.95
N VAL A 38 -8.82 20.45 17.02
CA VAL A 38 -9.69 20.51 15.83
C VAL A 38 -9.15 21.53 14.82
N TYR A 39 -8.77 22.72 15.29
CA TYR A 39 -8.15 23.74 14.46
C TYR A 39 -6.86 23.24 13.80
N SER A 40 -5.98 22.60 14.55
CA SER A 40 -4.69 22.10 14.05
C SER A 40 -4.88 21.01 12.99
N VAL A 41 -5.84 20.10 13.18
CA VAL A 41 -6.18 19.06 12.19
C VAL A 41 -6.75 19.68 10.91
N LEU A 42 -7.66 20.65 11.04
CA LEU A 42 -8.24 21.34 9.88
C LEU A 42 -7.17 22.15 9.11
N LEU A 43 -6.29 22.85 9.83
CA LEU A 43 -5.19 23.60 9.24
C LEU A 43 -4.21 22.65 8.53
N ALA A 44 -3.82 21.54 9.16
CA ALA A 44 -2.95 20.54 8.54
C ALA A 44 -3.57 19.95 7.27
N LEU A 45 -4.88 19.66 7.28
CA LEU A 45 -5.60 19.19 6.09
C LEU A 45 -5.62 20.26 4.99
N ALA A 46 -5.89 21.52 5.34
CA ALA A 46 -5.89 22.63 4.39
C ALA A 46 -4.50 22.84 3.77
N MET A 47 -3.43 22.78 4.56
CA MET A 47 -2.04 22.85 4.08
C MET A 47 -1.70 21.68 3.17
N ALA A 48 -2.12 20.45 3.52
CA ALA A 48 -1.91 19.29 2.67
C ALA A 48 -2.62 19.43 1.31
N VAL A 49 -3.85 19.95 1.30
CA VAL A 49 -4.59 20.26 0.06
C VAL A 49 -3.92 21.39 -0.72
N ALA A 50 -3.40 22.42 -0.06
CA ALA A 50 -2.70 23.51 -0.75
C ALA A 50 -1.39 23.05 -1.40
N LEU A 51 -0.60 22.23 -0.69
CA LEU A 51 0.70 21.73 -1.15
C LEU A 51 0.57 20.63 -2.22
N VAL A 52 -0.40 19.72 -2.05
CA VAL A 52 -0.50 18.49 -2.86
C VAL A 52 -1.71 18.53 -3.81
N GLY A 53 -2.66 19.44 -3.62
CA GLY A 53 -3.91 19.48 -4.38
C GLY A 53 -3.70 19.72 -5.87
N GLN A 54 -2.90 20.71 -6.26
CA GLN A 54 -2.55 20.96 -7.66
C GLN A 54 -1.82 19.78 -8.31
N PRO A 55 -0.73 19.22 -7.72
CA PRO A 55 -0.08 18.05 -8.31
C PRO A 55 -0.97 16.80 -8.35
N ALA A 56 -1.84 16.60 -7.35
CA ALA A 56 -2.82 15.52 -7.37
C ALA A 56 -3.90 15.73 -8.44
N LEU A 57 -4.34 16.98 -8.64
CA LEU A 57 -5.29 17.33 -9.69
C LEU A 57 -4.69 17.08 -11.08
N ALA A 58 -3.40 17.39 -11.30
CA ALA A 58 -2.70 17.09 -12.55
C ALA A 58 -2.61 15.57 -12.83
N LEU A 59 -2.60 14.74 -11.78
CA LEU A 59 -2.61 13.28 -11.92
C LEU A 59 -4.00 12.76 -12.29
N VAL A 60 -5.07 13.35 -11.76
CA VAL A 60 -6.46 12.95 -12.01
C VAL A 60 -7.00 13.56 -13.31
N TRP A 61 -6.54 14.75 -13.65
CA TRP A 61 -7.02 15.56 -14.78
C TRP A 61 -5.83 16.13 -15.57
N PRO A 62 -5.08 15.27 -16.30
CA PRO A 62 -3.88 15.67 -17.04
C PRO A 62 -4.21 16.68 -18.15
N ALA A 63 -3.24 17.41 -18.70
CA ALA A 63 -3.53 18.41 -19.75
C ALA A 63 -3.92 17.79 -21.10
N GLY A 64 -3.43 16.59 -21.41
CA GLY A 64 -3.76 15.83 -22.62
C GLY A 64 -4.65 14.63 -22.31
N SER A 65 -5.33 14.12 -23.33
CA SER A 65 -5.99 12.81 -23.26
C SER A 65 -4.97 11.70 -23.51
N SER A 66 -4.98 10.69 -22.66
CA SER A 66 -4.22 9.44 -22.83
C SER A 66 -4.97 8.47 -23.76
N SER A 67 -4.34 7.35 -24.13
CA SER A 67 -5.04 6.30 -24.89
C SER A 67 -6.26 5.78 -24.13
N SER A 68 -7.36 5.49 -24.85
CA SER A 68 -8.65 5.12 -24.25
C SER A 68 -8.60 3.86 -23.38
N VAL A 69 -7.59 3.00 -23.58
CA VAL A 69 -7.37 1.75 -22.84
C VAL A 69 -6.50 1.95 -21.59
N SER A 70 -5.51 2.86 -21.62
CA SER A 70 -4.55 3.01 -20.52
C SER A 70 -5.17 3.63 -19.27
N ALA A 71 -6.03 4.62 -19.45
CA ALA A 71 -6.75 5.29 -18.38
C ALA A 71 -7.61 4.35 -17.51
N PRO A 72 -8.59 3.60 -18.06
CA PRO A 72 -9.42 2.70 -17.26
C PRO A 72 -8.61 1.55 -16.66
N ALA A 73 -7.54 1.10 -17.32
CA ALA A 73 -6.70 0.04 -16.77
C ALA A 73 -5.88 0.51 -15.55
N THR A 74 -5.33 1.72 -15.62
CA THR A 74 -4.61 2.35 -14.48
C THR A 74 -5.55 2.56 -13.30
N VAL A 75 -6.73 3.12 -13.55
CA VAL A 75 -7.76 3.31 -12.53
C VAL A 75 -8.21 1.95 -11.97
N GLY A 76 -8.40 0.94 -12.81
CA GLY A 76 -8.74 -0.41 -12.39
C GLY A 76 -7.69 -1.02 -11.44
N LEU A 77 -6.38 -0.84 -11.72
CA LEU A 77 -5.31 -1.26 -10.82
C LEU A 77 -5.34 -0.50 -9.49
N ALA A 78 -5.60 0.81 -9.52
CA ALA A 78 -5.76 1.61 -8.30
C ALA A 78 -6.95 1.13 -7.45
N LEU A 79 -8.08 0.79 -8.09
CA LEU A 79 -9.26 0.22 -7.44
C LEU A 79 -8.96 -1.16 -6.82
N LEU A 80 -8.20 -2.02 -7.50
CA LEU A 80 -7.73 -3.28 -6.92
C LEU A 80 -6.78 -3.06 -5.72
N GLY A 81 -5.96 -2.00 -5.76
CA GLY A 81 -5.20 -1.54 -4.60
C GLY A 81 -6.10 -1.17 -3.43
N PHE A 82 -7.16 -0.39 -3.66
CA PHE A 82 -8.17 -0.07 -2.65
C PHE A 82 -8.84 -1.32 -2.07
N TYR A 83 -9.19 -2.30 -2.90
CA TYR A 83 -9.68 -3.60 -2.44
C TYR A 83 -8.67 -4.29 -1.52
N GLY A 84 -7.38 -4.28 -1.88
CA GLY A 84 -6.28 -4.80 -1.06
C GLY A 84 -6.22 -4.14 0.33
N VAL A 85 -6.37 -2.81 0.39
CA VAL A 85 -6.42 -2.05 1.65
C VAL A 85 -7.63 -2.48 2.50
N LEU A 86 -8.82 -2.57 1.90
CA LEU A 86 -10.01 -3.06 2.61
C LEU A 86 -9.84 -4.50 3.11
N ARG A 87 -9.18 -5.37 2.34
CA ARG A 87 -8.87 -6.75 2.74
C ARG A 87 -7.88 -6.80 3.90
N GLN A 88 -6.96 -5.84 3.98
CA GLN A 88 -5.95 -5.76 5.02
C GLN A 88 -6.52 -5.24 6.34
N LEU A 89 -7.28 -4.15 6.31
CA LEU A 89 -7.90 -3.52 7.49
C LEU A 89 -9.14 -4.30 7.95
N GLY A 90 -9.96 -4.73 7.00
CA GLY A 90 -11.29 -5.27 7.24
C GLY A 90 -12.34 -4.15 7.19
N PRO A 91 -13.34 -4.24 6.30
CA PRO A 91 -14.37 -3.19 6.16
C PRO A 91 -15.32 -3.08 7.36
N VAL A 92 -15.37 -4.09 8.23
CA VAL A 92 -16.19 -4.10 9.45
C VAL A 92 -15.27 -4.35 10.64
N VAL A 93 -14.94 -3.28 11.36
CA VAL A 93 -14.10 -3.30 12.56
C VAL A 93 -14.78 -2.58 13.72
N VAL A 94 -14.29 -2.83 14.92
CA VAL A 94 -14.67 -2.13 16.15
C VAL A 94 -13.40 -1.69 16.87
N GLY A 95 -13.51 -0.65 17.71
CA GLY A 95 -12.38 -0.18 18.51
C GLY A 95 -11.88 -1.24 19.49
N ARG A 96 -10.64 -1.09 19.99
CA ARG A 96 -10.01 -2.06 20.90
C ARG A 96 -10.86 -2.36 22.14
N GLY A 97 -11.35 -1.32 22.82
CA GLY A 97 -12.21 -1.48 24.00
C GLY A 97 -13.54 -2.16 23.68
N ASP A 98 -14.16 -1.79 22.55
CA ASP A 98 -15.38 -2.45 22.07
C ASP A 98 -15.11 -3.92 21.72
N ALA A 99 -13.93 -4.23 21.18
CA ALA A 99 -13.55 -5.58 20.79
C ALA A 99 -13.35 -6.51 22.00
N THR A 100 -12.74 -6.00 23.07
CA THR A 100 -12.44 -6.78 24.28
C THR A 100 -13.64 -6.93 25.20
N TRP A 101 -14.50 -5.91 25.29
CA TRP A 101 -15.57 -5.86 26.30
C TRP A 101 -16.99 -5.92 25.72
N LEU A 102 -17.26 -5.22 24.62
CA LEU A 102 -18.63 -5.07 24.09
C LEU A 102 -18.99 -6.13 23.05
N LEU A 103 -18.03 -6.67 22.30
CA LEU A 103 -18.28 -7.74 21.33
C LEU A 103 -18.73 -9.05 21.99
N THR A 104 -18.26 -9.30 23.23
CA THR A 104 -18.63 -10.46 24.04
C THR A 104 -19.88 -10.22 24.86
N ALA A 105 -20.26 -8.96 25.08
CA ALA A 105 -21.51 -8.58 25.74
C ALA A 105 -22.72 -8.84 24.81
N PRO A 106 -23.93 -9.03 25.36
CA PRO A 106 -25.16 -9.22 24.59
C PRO A 106 -25.67 -7.91 23.95
N VAL A 107 -24.80 -7.23 23.20
CA VAL A 107 -25.08 -5.97 22.52
C VAL A 107 -25.19 -6.21 21.00
N PRO A 108 -26.16 -5.59 20.28
CA PRO A 108 -26.29 -5.78 18.84
C PRO A 108 -25.01 -5.33 18.12
N ARG A 109 -24.32 -6.27 17.47
CA ARG A 109 -23.02 -6.03 16.83
C ARG A 109 -23.13 -5.00 15.72
N ARG A 110 -24.26 -4.99 15.02
CA ARG A 110 -24.60 -3.97 14.03
C ARG A 110 -24.44 -2.55 14.59
N THR A 111 -24.89 -2.28 15.80
CA THR A 111 -24.70 -0.93 16.37
C THR A 111 -23.24 -0.64 16.69
N LEU A 112 -22.48 -1.64 17.11
CA LEU A 112 -21.06 -1.50 17.43
C LEU A 112 -20.23 -1.22 16.17
N SER A 113 -20.46 -1.95 15.08
CA SER A 113 -19.66 -1.78 13.86
C SER A 113 -20.15 -0.65 12.94
N ALA A 114 -21.21 0.08 13.28
CA ALA A 114 -21.84 1.06 12.39
C ALA A 114 -20.89 2.18 11.95
N PRO A 115 -20.08 2.77 12.84
CA PRO A 115 -19.16 3.83 12.45
C PRO A 115 -18.09 3.36 11.47
N ALA A 116 -17.52 2.17 11.67
CA ALA A 116 -16.50 1.62 10.77
C ALA A 116 -17.09 1.21 9.41
N PHE A 117 -18.31 0.68 9.40
CA PHE A 117 -19.01 0.37 8.15
C PHE A 117 -19.33 1.65 7.37
N LEU A 118 -19.78 2.71 8.05
CA LEU A 118 -20.01 4.02 7.43
C LEU A 118 -18.70 4.62 6.90
N LEU A 119 -17.59 4.47 7.62
CA LEU A 119 -16.26 4.89 7.14
C LEU A 119 -15.87 4.14 5.86
N THR A 120 -16.16 2.84 5.78
CA THR A 120 -15.92 2.07 4.54
C THR A 120 -16.79 2.55 3.39
N VAL A 121 -18.08 2.81 3.63
CA VAL A 121 -19.02 3.32 2.61
C VAL A 121 -18.59 4.70 2.11
N THR A 122 -18.23 5.60 3.03
CA THR A 122 -17.74 6.95 2.68
C THR A 122 -16.42 6.90 1.95
N ALA A 123 -15.47 6.06 2.36
CA ALA A 123 -14.22 5.84 1.64
C ALA A 123 -14.48 5.27 0.22
N ALA A 124 -15.41 4.33 0.06
CA ALA A 124 -15.78 3.81 -1.25
C ALA A 124 -16.35 4.91 -2.16
N VAL A 125 -17.25 5.77 -1.66
CA VAL A 125 -17.77 6.91 -2.42
C VAL A 125 -16.64 7.85 -2.83
N LEU A 126 -15.76 8.25 -1.90
CA LEU A 126 -14.66 9.16 -2.20
C LEU A 126 -13.70 8.60 -3.25
N VAL A 127 -13.27 7.34 -3.08
CA VAL A 127 -12.40 6.66 -4.06
C VAL A 127 -13.12 6.48 -5.40
N GLY A 128 -14.43 6.20 -5.38
CA GLY A 128 -15.24 6.00 -6.58
C GLY A 128 -15.40 7.27 -7.39
N VAL A 129 -15.66 8.40 -6.71
CA VAL A 129 -15.70 9.72 -7.34
C VAL A 129 -14.34 10.05 -7.94
N LEU A 130 -13.25 9.90 -7.18
CA LEU A 130 -11.90 10.17 -7.69
C LEU A 130 -11.53 9.28 -8.88
N ALA A 131 -11.87 7.99 -8.83
CA ALA A 131 -11.66 7.06 -9.93
C ALA A 131 -12.46 7.45 -11.18
N GLY A 132 -13.73 7.84 -11.03
CA GLY A 132 -14.57 8.28 -12.13
C GLY A 132 -14.07 9.59 -12.76
N VAL A 133 -13.70 10.57 -11.93
CA VAL A 133 -13.08 11.82 -12.40
C VAL A 133 -11.75 11.54 -13.11
N ALA A 134 -10.94 10.59 -12.61
CA ALA A 134 -9.69 10.19 -13.26
C ALA A 134 -9.94 9.56 -14.65
N VAL A 135 -10.91 8.65 -14.75
CA VAL A 135 -11.29 8.07 -16.06
C VAL A 135 -11.78 9.16 -17.01
N ALA A 136 -12.62 10.09 -16.55
CA ALA A 136 -13.07 11.22 -17.36
C ALA A 136 -11.90 12.11 -17.80
N GLY A 137 -11.01 12.50 -16.88
CA GLY A 137 -9.91 13.41 -17.16
C GLY A 137 -8.90 12.84 -18.15
N HIS A 138 -8.65 11.54 -18.10
CA HIS A 138 -7.67 10.86 -18.94
C HIS A 138 -8.21 10.37 -20.28
N ALA A 139 -9.50 10.02 -20.38
CA ALA A 139 -10.05 9.37 -21.57
C ALA A 139 -11.15 10.16 -22.29
N ALA A 140 -11.72 11.22 -21.70
CA ALA A 140 -12.74 12.01 -22.38
C ALA A 140 -12.13 13.05 -23.33
N THR A 141 -12.75 13.19 -24.51
CA THR A 141 -12.47 14.30 -25.43
C THR A 141 -12.90 15.61 -24.81
N ARG A 142 -12.11 16.68 -24.98
CA ARG A 142 -12.41 18.00 -24.43
C ARG A 142 -13.23 18.84 -25.42
N PRO A 143 -14.23 19.60 -24.95
CA PRO A 143 -14.70 19.73 -23.56
C PRO A 143 -15.50 18.51 -23.07
N VAL A 144 -15.34 18.13 -21.79
CA VAL A 144 -16.05 16.98 -21.19
C VAL A 144 -17.50 17.35 -20.92
N SER A 145 -18.44 16.60 -21.49
CA SER A 145 -19.86 16.82 -21.23
C SER A 145 -20.23 16.45 -19.77
N PRO A 146 -21.18 17.17 -19.13
CA PRO A 146 -21.60 16.84 -17.76
C PRO A 146 -22.19 15.43 -17.67
N ALA A 147 -22.87 14.94 -18.72
CA ALA A 147 -23.39 13.59 -18.78
C ALA A 147 -22.28 12.53 -18.76
N GLN A 148 -21.16 12.79 -19.44
CA GLN A 148 -20.00 11.89 -19.45
C GLN A 148 -19.29 11.87 -18.10
N LEU A 149 -19.15 13.04 -17.45
CA LEU A 149 -18.60 13.12 -16.11
C LEU A 149 -19.49 12.37 -15.10
N LEU A 150 -20.81 12.56 -15.16
CA LEU A 150 -21.75 11.83 -14.30
C LEU A 150 -21.71 10.32 -14.53
N THR A 151 -21.60 9.88 -15.79
CA THR A 151 -21.53 8.45 -16.14
C THR A 151 -20.28 7.79 -15.58
N THR A 152 -19.12 8.42 -15.75
CA THR A 152 -17.83 7.92 -15.25
C THR A 152 -17.75 7.94 -13.73
N VAL A 153 -18.26 9.01 -13.08
CA VAL A 153 -18.38 9.08 -11.61
C VAL A 153 -19.32 8.01 -11.07
N ALA A 154 -20.49 7.82 -11.69
CA ALA A 154 -21.42 6.75 -11.31
C ALA A 154 -20.78 5.36 -11.48
N GLY A 155 -20.04 5.14 -12.58
CA GLY A 155 -19.30 3.90 -12.82
C GLY A 155 -18.20 3.65 -11.79
N GLY A 156 -17.42 4.67 -11.43
CA GLY A 156 -16.39 4.60 -10.39
C GLY A 156 -16.96 4.28 -9.00
N CYS A 157 -18.07 4.93 -8.62
CA CYS A 157 -18.82 4.63 -7.40
C CYS A 157 -19.39 3.20 -7.42
N ALA A 158 -19.95 2.75 -8.54
CA ALA A 158 -20.45 1.38 -8.67
C ALA A 158 -19.33 0.35 -8.50
N ALA A 159 -18.17 0.56 -9.13
CA ALA A 159 -17.02 -0.31 -9.03
C ALA A 159 -16.47 -0.39 -7.59
N THR A 160 -16.30 0.75 -6.92
CA THR A 160 -15.83 0.80 -5.52
C THR A 160 -16.82 0.18 -4.54
N PHE A 161 -18.13 0.37 -4.72
CA PHE A 161 -19.13 -0.34 -3.91
C PHE A 161 -19.11 -1.84 -4.15
N ALA A 162 -18.90 -2.29 -5.39
CA ALA A 162 -18.72 -3.71 -5.69
C ALA A 162 -17.48 -4.29 -4.99
N LEU A 163 -16.37 -3.55 -4.98
CA LEU A 163 -15.14 -3.95 -4.27
C LEU A 163 -15.32 -3.93 -2.74
N ALA A 164 -16.03 -2.95 -2.19
CA ALA A 164 -16.39 -2.93 -0.77
C ALA A 164 -17.28 -4.14 -0.42
N CYS A 165 -18.28 -4.45 -1.25
CA CYS A 165 -19.08 -5.68 -1.14
C CYS A 165 -18.21 -6.94 -1.14
N ALA A 166 -17.27 -7.04 -2.08
CA ALA A 166 -16.35 -8.17 -2.19
C ALA A 166 -15.48 -8.30 -0.94
N ALA A 167 -14.96 -7.18 -0.41
CA ALA A 167 -14.16 -7.16 0.81
C ALA A 167 -14.97 -7.60 2.04
N VAL A 168 -16.21 -7.13 2.16
CA VAL A 168 -17.16 -7.50 3.23
C VAL A 168 -17.46 -9.01 3.18
N ARG A 169 -17.71 -9.56 1.97
CA ARG A 169 -17.93 -11.00 1.78
C ARG A 169 -16.67 -11.83 2.06
N ALA A 170 -15.51 -11.34 1.63
CA ALA A 170 -14.22 -11.96 1.90
C ALA A 170 -13.89 -12.00 3.40
N GLN A 171 -14.27 -10.96 4.17
CA GLN A 171 -14.10 -10.95 5.62
C GLN A 171 -14.98 -12.01 6.30
N ARG A 172 -16.19 -12.26 5.78
CA ARG A 172 -17.15 -13.22 6.35
C ARG A 172 -16.70 -14.67 6.22
N THR A 173 -16.12 -15.08 5.09
CA THR A 173 -15.75 -16.49 4.84
C THR A 173 -14.41 -16.65 4.14
N ARG A 174 -13.64 -17.68 4.52
CA ARG A 174 -12.35 -18.00 3.85
C ARG A 174 -12.52 -18.38 2.38
N ALA A 175 -13.62 -19.03 2.01
CA ALA A 175 -13.88 -19.42 0.62
C ALA A 175 -14.08 -18.18 -0.26
N ALA A 176 -14.92 -17.23 0.15
CA ALA A 176 -15.11 -15.97 -0.56
C ALA A 176 -13.79 -15.18 -0.66
N ALA A 177 -13.01 -15.14 0.43
CA ALA A 177 -11.69 -14.50 0.40
C ALA A 177 -10.80 -15.08 -0.70
N ARG A 178 -10.67 -16.42 -0.80
CA ARG A 178 -9.87 -17.04 -1.87
C ARG A 178 -10.40 -16.68 -3.26
N ILE A 179 -11.71 -16.77 -3.47
CA ILE A 179 -12.34 -16.48 -4.77
C ILE A 179 -12.04 -15.04 -5.20
N PHE A 180 -12.29 -14.05 -4.33
CA PHE A 180 -12.06 -12.66 -4.66
C PHE A 180 -10.58 -12.30 -4.74
N ASP A 181 -9.71 -12.90 -3.92
CA ASP A 181 -8.27 -12.71 -4.01
C ASP A 181 -7.74 -13.28 -5.35
N THR A 182 -8.25 -14.44 -5.81
CA THR A 182 -7.92 -15.00 -7.14
C THR A 182 -8.49 -14.15 -8.27
N ALA A 183 -9.75 -13.74 -8.19
CA ALA A 183 -10.39 -12.90 -9.21
C ALA A 183 -9.69 -11.53 -9.31
N GLY A 184 -9.33 -10.92 -8.18
CA GLY A 184 -8.55 -9.69 -8.14
C GLY A 184 -7.17 -9.85 -8.76
N SER A 185 -6.49 -10.99 -8.54
CA SER A 185 -5.20 -11.27 -9.18
C SER A 185 -5.31 -11.49 -10.69
N LEU A 186 -6.37 -12.16 -11.16
CA LEU A 186 -6.65 -12.35 -12.59
C LEU A 186 -7.04 -11.03 -13.26
N ALA A 187 -7.86 -10.21 -12.60
CA ALA A 187 -8.21 -8.88 -13.07
C ALA A 187 -6.97 -7.99 -13.16
N ALA A 188 -6.09 -7.99 -12.14
CA ALA A 188 -4.83 -7.27 -12.20
C ALA A 188 -3.98 -7.73 -13.40
N ALA A 189 -3.82 -9.05 -13.58
CA ALA A 189 -3.10 -9.62 -14.72
C ALA A 189 -3.68 -9.17 -16.07
N ALA A 190 -5.01 -9.19 -16.22
CA ALA A 190 -5.69 -8.76 -17.44
C ALA A 190 -5.53 -7.26 -17.70
N LEU A 191 -5.66 -6.41 -16.68
CA LEU A 191 -5.46 -4.96 -16.80
C LEU A 191 -4.03 -4.62 -17.18
N LEU A 192 -3.04 -5.36 -16.65
CA LEU A 192 -1.64 -5.19 -17.03
C LEU A 192 -1.38 -5.65 -18.46
N ALA A 193 -1.95 -6.78 -18.86
CA ALA A 193 -1.86 -7.26 -20.23
C ALA A 193 -2.47 -6.24 -21.20
N ALA A 194 -3.59 -5.60 -20.82
CA ALA A 194 -4.19 -4.52 -21.59
C ALA A 194 -3.29 -3.27 -21.65
N LEU A 195 -2.67 -2.88 -20.53
CA LEU A 195 -1.69 -1.78 -20.50
C LEU A 195 -0.50 -2.06 -21.39
N VAL A 196 0.10 -3.24 -21.29
CA VAL A 196 1.26 -3.63 -22.12
C VAL A 196 0.84 -3.73 -23.59
N GLY A 197 -0.31 -4.33 -23.89
CA GLY A 197 -0.83 -4.45 -25.25
C GLY A 197 -1.09 -3.10 -25.91
N ALA A 198 -1.66 -2.14 -25.16
CA ALA A 198 -1.89 -0.78 -25.62
C ALA A 198 -0.59 0.01 -25.93
N GLN A 199 0.54 -0.42 -25.36
CA GLN A 199 1.85 0.20 -25.61
C GLN A 199 2.63 -0.47 -26.75
N VAL A 200 2.44 -1.77 -26.96
CA VAL A 200 3.20 -2.56 -27.96
C VAL A 200 2.59 -2.48 -29.35
N VAL A 201 1.25 -2.45 -29.45
CA VAL A 201 0.57 -2.43 -30.75
C VAL A 201 0.50 -0.96 -31.23
N PRO A 202 1.26 -0.57 -32.28
CA PRO A 202 1.15 0.78 -32.83
C PRO A 202 -0.27 0.90 -33.38
N GLU A 203 -1.12 1.73 -32.77
CA GLU A 203 -2.52 1.85 -33.19
C GLU A 203 -2.62 2.26 -34.66
N PRO A 204 -3.10 1.38 -35.57
CA PRO A 204 -3.48 1.79 -36.90
C PRO A 204 -4.97 2.15 -36.84
N SER A 205 -5.34 3.38 -37.17
CA SER A 205 -6.74 3.86 -37.35
C SER A 205 -7.41 4.47 -36.09
N PRO A 206 -8.57 5.16 -36.22
CA PRO A 206 -8.99 6.19 -35.29
C PRO A 206 -9.27 5.60 -33.92
N GLN A 207 -8.68 6.22 -32.89
CA GLN A 207 -8.84 5.85 -31.50
C GLN A 207 -10.30 5.51 -31.22
N PRO A 208 -10.62 4.30 -30.71
CA PRO A 208 -11.95 4.02 -30.22
C PRO A 208 -12.16 4.99 -29.04
N SER A 209 -12.87 6.07 -29.32
CA SER A 209 -13.40 6.96 -28.32
C SER A 209 -14.21 6.11 -27.36
N LEU A 210 -14.15 6.43 -26.06
CA LEU A 210 -15.07 5.82 -25.10
C LEU A 210 -16.46 5.80 -25.74
N PRO A 211 -17.16 4.65 -25.75
CA PRO A 211 -18.42 4.51 -26.46
C PRO A 211 -19.29 5.70 -26.09
N ALA A 212 -19.73 6.45 -27.10
CA ALA A 212 -20.45 7.70 -26.92
C ALA A 212 -21.44 7.52 -25.78
N THR A 213 -21.38 8.37 -24.76
CA THR A 213 -22.15 8.18 -23.54
C THR A 213 -23.62 8.20 -23.86
N THR A 214 -24.18 7.01 -24.08
CA THR A 214 -25.59 6.83 -24.31
C THR A 214 -26.27 6.87 -22.95
N PRO A 215 -27.53 7.34 -22.86
CA PRO A 215 -28.30 7.28 -21.62
C PRO A 215 -28.32 5.87 -21.02
N THR A 216 -28.17 4.83 -21.85
CA THR A 216 -28.06 3.43 -21.40
C THR A 216 -26.83 3.17 -20.52
N THR A 217 -25.66 3.75 -20.82
CA THR A 217 -24.44 3.56 -20.02
C THR A 217 -24.55 4.17 -18.62
N LEU A 218 -25.20 5.34 -18.53
CA LEU A 218 -25.51 5.97 -17.24
C LEU A 218 -26.50 5.12 -16.44
N VAL A 219 -27.57 4.64 -17.07
CA VAL A 219 -28.57 3.77 -16.42
C VAL A 219 -27.93 2.48 -15.92
N VAL A 220 -27.07 1.84 -16.72
CA VAL A 220 -26.33 0.62 -16.31
C VAL A 220 -25.41 0.90 -15.13
N SER A 221 -24.67 2.02 -15.16
CA SER A 221 -23.76 2.41 -14.07
C SER A 221 -24.52 2.68 -12.77
N LEU A 222 -25.64 3.40 -12.83
CA LEU A 222 -26.50 3.65 -11.69
C LEU A 222 -27.15 2.37 -11.17
N ALA A 223 -27.66 1.50 -12.04
CA ALA A 223 -28.24 0.22 -11.67
C ALA A 223 -27.20 -0.70 -10.98
N ALA A 224 -25.98 -0.75 -11.51
CA ALA A 224 -24.87 -1.48 -10.89
C ALA A 224 -24.51 -0.91 -9.50
N GLY A 225 -24.47 0.42 -9.37
CA GLY A 225 -24.25 1.10 -8.09
C GLY A 225 -25.32 0.80 -7.07
N ILE A 226 -26.60 0.85 -7.47
CA ILE A 226 -27.74 0.51 -6.61
C ILE A 226 -27.67 -0.96 -6.19
N ALA A 227 -27.40 -1.89 -7.12
CA ALA A 227 -27.26 -3.31 -6.80
C ALA A 227 -26.13 -3.57 -5.79
N ALA A 228 -24.98 -2.90 -5.95
CA ALA A 228 -23.86 -2.99 -5.02
C ALA A 228 -24.20 -2.38 -3.64
N ALA A 229 -24.90 -1.25 -3.59
CA ALA A 229 -25.37 -0.63 -2.36
C ALA A 229 -26.38 -1.53 -1.62
N ILE A 230 -27.30 -2.17 -2.34
CA ILE A 230 -28.22 -3.18 -1.78
C ILE A 230 -27.42 -4.37 -1.24
N GLY A 231 -26.38 -4.82 -1.94
CA GLY A 231 -25.46 -5.86 -1.48
C GLY A 231 -24.80 -5.51 -0.14
N LEU A 232 -24.30 -4.27 -0.02
CA LEU A 232 -23.72 -3.74 1.21
C LEU A 232 -24.76 -3.66 2.33
N ALA A 233 -25.96 -3.16 2.04
CA ALA A 233 -27.05 -3.06 3.01
C ALA A 233 -27.50 -4.44 3.52
N ARG A 234 -27.56 -5.45 2.64
CA ARG A 234 -27.85 -6.84 3.03
C ARG A 234 -26.74 -7.45 3.86
N ALA A 235 -25.48 -7.19 3.49
CA ALA A 235 -24.34 -7.65 4.27
C ALA A 235 -24.34 -7.02 5.67
N TRP A 236 -24.69 -5.72 5.76
CA TRP A 236 -24.86 -4.96 6.99
C TRP A 236 -25.98 -5.52 7.88
N ALA A 237 -27.14 -5.83 7.30
CA ALA A 237 -28.24 -6.46 8.01
C ALA A 237 -27.88 -7.84 8.57
N GLY A 238 -26.93 -8.53 7.95
CA GLY A 238 -26.44 -9.85 8.39
C GLY A 238 -25.31 -9.84 9.41
N VAL A 239 -24.78 -8.68 9.82
CA VAL A 239 -23.57 -8.57 10.67
C VAL A 239 -23.73 -9.29 12.01
N ASP A 240 -24.92 -9.30 12.60
CA ASP A 240 -25.17 -9.97 13.88
C ASP A 240 -24.95 -11.49 13.81
N ARG A 241 -25.07 -12.09 12.61
CA ARG A 241 -24.84 -13.52 12.35
C ARG A 241 -23.38 -13.85 12.00
N TRP A 242 -22.48 -12.86 11.97
CA TRP A 242 -21.10 -13.09 11.57
C TRP A 242 -20.31 -13.81 12.67
N PRO A 243 -19.29 -14.61 12.30
CA PRO A 243 -18.37 -15.18 13.27
C PRO A 243 -17.58 -14.08 14.00
N ILE A 244 -17.73 -13.99 15.33
CA ILE A 244 -17.11 -12.96 16.18
C ILE A 244 -15.58 -12.90 15.97
N HIS A 245 -14.92 -14.05 15.90
CA HIS A 245 -13.46 -14.13 15.76
C HIS A 245 -12.92 -13.40 14.52
N ARG A 246 -13.71 -13.24 13.45
CA ARG A 246 -13.31 -12.48 12.25
C ARG A 246 -13.35 -10.98 12.46
N ILE A 247 -14.35 -10.51 13.21
CA ILE A 247 -14.45 -9.11 13.57
C ILE A 247 -13.32 -8.79 14.55
N ILE A 248 -13.08 -9.62 15.56
CA ILE A 248 -11.96 -9.45 16.51
C ILE A 248 -10.62 -9.42 15.78
N GLU A 249 -10.37 -10.37 14.86
CA GLU A 249 -9.11 -10.40 14.12
C GLU A 249 -8.89 -9.14 13.28
N ALA A 250 -9.92 -8.69 12.54
CA ALA A 250 -9.85 -7.47 11.74
C ALA A 250 -9.70 -6.22 12.62
N SER A 251 -10.44 -6.14 13.73
CA SER A 251 -10.35 -5.05 14.71
C SER A 251 -8.96 -4.98 15.34
N ALA A 252 -8.37 -6.11 15.73
CA ALA A 252 -7.03 -6.15 16.30
C ALA A 252 -5.99 -5.61 15.31
N ILE A 253 -6.13 -5.96 14.02
CA ILE A 253 -5.25 -5.50 12.95
C ILE A 253 -5.45 -4.00 12.69
N THR A 254 -6.68 -3.54 12.52
CA THR A 254 -6.96 -2.12 12.25
C THR A 254 -6.61 -1.24 13.44
N CYS A 255 -6.87 -1.67 14.67
CA CYS A 255 -6.42 -0.94 15.86
C CYS A 255 -4.89 -0.91 15.96
N ALA A 256 -4.19 -1.99 15.58
CA ALA A 256 -2.74 -1.96 15.52
C ALA A 256 -2.24 -0.98 14.45
N TYR A 257 -2.87 -0.90 13.27
CA TYR A 257 -2.53 0.13 12.28
C TYR A 257 -2.87 1.54 12.76
N ALA A 258 -3.98 1.72 13.47
CA ALA A 258 -4.38 3.01 14.03
C ALA A 258 -3.39 3.48 15.10
N ASP A 259 -2.95 2.59 15.99
CA ASP A 259 -1.91 2.88 16.99
C ASP A 259 -0.61 3.30 16.32
N VAL A 260 -0.28 2.65 15.21
CA VAL A 260 0.92 2.94 14.44
C VAL A 260 0.87 4.31 13.76
N VAL A 261 -0.31 4.70 13.24
CA VAL A 261 -0.54 6.05 12.72
C VAL A 261 -0.52 7.07 13.86
N TYR A 262 -1.15 6.76 14.98
CA TYR A 262 -1.22 7.64 16.15
C TYR A 262 0.16 7.85 16.79
N ALA A 263 0.95 6.79 16.93
CA ALA A 263 2.32 6.84 17.39
C ALA A 263 3.29 7.40 16.34
N ALA A 264 2.81 7.67 15.11
CA ALA A 264 3.64 8.07 13.98
C ALA A 264 4.89 7.18 13.80
N GLU A 265 4.75 5.86 14.03
CA GLU A 265 5.85 4.90 14.00
C GLU A 265 5.62 3.82 12.91
N PRO A 266 5.88 4.15 11.63
CA PRO A 266 5.48 3.27 10.55
C PRO A 266 6.33 1.99 10.43
N SER A 267 7.45 1.90 11.18
CA SER A 267 8.25 0.68 11.35
C SER A 267 7.39 -0.50 11.81
N PHE A 268 6.45 -0.26 12.72
CA PHE A 268 5.53 -1.27 13.22
C PHE A 268 4.58 -1.81 12.16
N LEU A 269 4.23 -1.09 11.07
CA LEU A 269 3.44 -1.69 9.98
C LEU A 269 4.19 -2.88 9.37
N SER A 270 5.49 -2.70 9.15
CA SER A 270 6.32 -3.73 8.54
C SER A 270 6.38 -4.96 9.45
N GLU A 271 6.51 -4.76 10.75
CA GLU A 271 6.55 -5.83 11.73
C GLU A 271 5.18 -6.52 11.91
N LEU A 272 4.09 -5.75 12.05
CA LEU A 272 2.74 -6.28 12.17
C LEU A 272 2.33 -7.07 10.93
N SER A 273 2.64 -6.56 9.73
CA SER A 273 2.36 -7.25 8.47
C SER A 273 3.14 -8.56 8.37
N THR A 274 4.37 -8.57 8.86
CA THR A 274 5.25 -9.74 8.91
C THR A 274 4.73 -10.79 9.89
N ARG A 275 4.44 -10.40 11.13
CA ARG A 275 3.86 -11.28 12.16
C ARG A 275 2.55 -11.91 11.66
N ARG A 276 1.69 -11.12 11.00
CA ARG A 276 0.45 -11.62 10.39
C ARG A 276 0.73 -12.63 9.28
N PHE A 277 1.69 -12.34 8.40
CA PHE A 277 2.06 -13.25 7.31
C PHE A 277 2.49 -14.62 7.86
N TRP A 278 3.37 -14.64 8.87
CA TRP A 278 3.86 -15.89 9.45
C TRP A 278 2.82 -16.61 10.30
N ARG A 279 2.00 -15.88 11.06
CA ARG A 279 0.90 -16.46 11.85
C ARG A 279 -0.09 -17.24 10.97
N ASN A 280 -0.34 -16.76 9.75
CA ASN A 280 -1.27 -17.37 8.83
C ASN A 280 -0.64 -18.49 7.99
N ARG A 281 0.67 -18.73 8.12
CA ARG A 281 1.37 -19.75 7.35
C ARG A 281 1.51 -21.03 8.17
N THR A 282 0.77 -22.07 7.78
CA THR A 282 0.91 -23.42 8.34
C THR A 282 1.85 -24.28 7.49
N GLY A 283 2.43 -25.32 8.08
CA GLY A 283 3.21 -26.34 7.34
C GLY A 283 4.54 -25.83 6.76
N ILE A 284 5.30 -25.04 7.52
CA ILE A 284 6.63 -24.59 7.11
C ILE A 284 7.57 -25.80 7.04
N ARG A 285 7.87 -26.25 5.82
CA ARG A 285 8.87 -27.29 5.59
C ARG A 285 10.27 -26.68 5.56
N THR A 286 11.23 -27.40 6.14
CA THR A 286 12.66 -27.10 5.99
C THR A 286 13.03 -27.27 4.52
N SER A 287 13.80 -26.33 3.98
CA SER A 287 14.23 -26.36 2.59
C SER A 287 15.69 -26.78 2.49
N GLY A 288 16.01 -27.64 1.52
CA GLY A 288 17.38 -28.03 1.21
C GLY A 288 18.27 -26.86 0.75
N LEU A 289 17.68 -25.71 0.39
CA LEU A 289 18.43 -24.49 0.04
C LEU A 289 19.38 -24.03 1.15
N LEU A 290 19.00 -24.24 2.43
CA LEU A 290 19.87 -23.91 3.57
C LEU A 290 21.08 -24.85 3.69
N ARG A 291 21.05 -26.01 3.03
CA ARG A 291 22.11 -27.03 3.08
C ARG A 291 22.97 -27.06 1.82
N ARG A 292 22.66 -26.25 0.80
CA ARG A 292 23.38 -26.27 -0.47
C ARG A 292 24.76 -25.63 -0.31
N ARG A 293 25.82 -26.42 -0.53
CA ARG A 293 27.20 -25.90 -0.58
C ARG A 293 27.31 -24.77 -1.61
N GLY A 294 27.92 -23.66 -1.21
CA GLY A 294 28.18 -22.51 -2.08
C GLY A 294 27.18 -21.35 -1.98
N ILE A 295 26.01 -21.52 -1.35
CA ILE A 295 25.10 -20.39 -1.08
C ILE A 295 25.33 -19.92 0.36
N PRO A 296 25.71 -18.65 0.59
CA PRO A 296 25.83 -18.11 1.93
C PRO A 296 24.50 -18.21 2.70
N PRO A 297 24.53 -18.51 4.00
CA PRO A 297 23.31 -18.86 4.76
C PRO A 297 22.28 -17.72 4.80
N LEU A 298 22.71 -16.47 4.88
CA LEU A 298 21.78 -15.33 4.93
C LEU A 298 21.16 -15.06 3.55
N LEU A 299 21.92 -15.25 2.47
CA LEU A 299 21.38 -15.19 1.10
C LEU A 299 20.37 -16.33 0.86
N ALA A 300 20.66 -17.54 1.35
CA ALA A 300 19.72 -18.66 1.28
C ALA A 300 18.42 -18.36 2.05
N GLN A 301 18.51 -17.69 3.19
CA GLN A 301 17.34 -17.23 3.95
C GLN A 301 16.51 -16.21 3.14
N ASP A 302 17.14 -15.20 2.55
CA ASP A 302 16.42 -14.19 1.76
C ASP A 302 15.75 -14.82 0.54
N LEU A 303 16.43 -15.72 -0.16
CA LEU A 303 15.86 -16.46 -1.28
C LEU A 303 14.66 -17.33 -0.87
N LEU A 304 14.71 -17.94 0.32
CA LEU A 304 13.57 -18.66 0.88
C LEU A 304 12.41 -17.74 1.22
N LEU A 305 12.67 -16.54 1.71
CA LEU A 305 11.64 -15.55 2.01
C LEU A 305 10.93 -15.09 0.75
N VAL A 306 11.70 -14.78 -0.30
CA VAL A 306 11.14 -14.42 -1.61
C VAL A 306 10.31 -15.56 -2.17
N ARG A 307 10.80 -16.80 -2.12
CA ARG A 307 10.04 -17.98 -2.54
C ARG A 307 8.76 -18.18 -1.72
N ARG A 308 8.78 -17.93 -0.42
CA ARG A 308 7.60 -18.04 0.45
C ARG A 308 6.61 -16.88 0.22
N LYS A 309 7.10 -15.73 -0.22
CA LYS A 309 6.32 -14.54 -0.61
C LYS A 309 6.10 -14.48 -2.13
N ALA A 310 6.27 -15.59 -2.87
CA ALA A 310 6.18 -15.61 -4.34
C ALA A 310 4.83 -15.13 -4.87
N GLY A 311 3.74 -15.31 -4.12
CA GLY A 311 2.42 -14.76 -4.49
C GLY A 311 2.37 -13.22 -4.56
N ARG A 312 3.38 -12.51 -4.02
CA ARG A 312 3.53 -11.05 -4.14
C ARG A 312 4.33 -10.64 -5.39
N LEU A 313 5.07 -11.54 -6.01
CA LEU A 313 5.92 -11.21 -7.16
C LEU A 313 5.09 -10.79 -8.39
N PRO A 314 3.96 -11.43 -8.74
CA PRO A 314 3.10 -10.94 -9.82
C PRO A 314 2.59 -9.52 -9.55
N TRP A 315 2.26 -9.18 -8.30
CA TRP A 315 1.84 -7.83 -7.92
C TRP A 315 2.96 -6.80 -8.01
N LEU A 316 4.20 -7.18 -7.72
CA LEU A 316 5.34 -6.29 -7.91
C LEU A 316 5.67 -6.10 -9.39
N ALA A 317 5.69 -7.18 -10.17
CA ALA A 317 5.87 -7.11 -11.62
C ALA A 317 4.76 -6.28 -12.29
N ALA A 318 3.53 -6.44 -11.81
CA ALA A 318 2.40 -5.60 -12.18
C ALA A 318 2.64 -4.12 -11.91
N LEU A 319 3.07 -3.80 -10.69
CA LEU A 319 3.31 -2.43 -10.29
C LEU A 319 4.46 -1.78 -11.09
N ALA A 320 5.37 -2.57 -11.66
CA ALA A 320 6.40 -2.06 -12.57
C ALA A 320 5.81 -1.50 -13.88
N ALA A 321 4.58 -1.85 -14.28
CA ALA A 321 3.91 -1.22 -15.41
C ALA A 321 3.32 0.16 -15.07
N ALA A 322 3.19 0.50 -13.78
CA ALA A 322 2.54 1.73 -13.36
C ALA A 322 3.27 3.03 -13.81
N PRO A 323 4.62 3.11 -13.82
CA PRO A 323 5.32 4.25 -14.40
C PRO A 323 4.99 4.49 -15.89
N ALA A 324 4.89 3.43 -16.69
CA ALA A 324 4.49 3.54 -18.10
C ALA A 324 3.05 4.02 -18.25
N ALA A 325 2.17 3.60 -17.34
CA ALA A 325 0.78 4.05 -17.31
C ALA A 325 0.63 5.52 -16.89
N LEU A 326 1.59 6.06 -16.16
CA LEU A 326 1.68 7.47 -15.74
C LEU A 326 2.70 8.27 -16.57
N ALA A 327 3.07 7.80 -17.75
CA ALA A 327 4.06 8.46 -18.60
C ALA A 327 3.66 9.90 -18.98
N ASP A 328 2.37 10.15 -19.16
CA ASP A 328 1.80 11.47 -19.46
C ASP A 328 1.57 12.32 -18.19
N GLY A 329 1.81 11.74 -17.02
CA GLY A 329 1.67 12.40 -15.74
C GLY A 329 2.82 13.37 -15.43
N PRO A 330 2.74 14.08 -14.30
CA PRO A 330 3.79 15.00 -13.92
C PRO A 330 5.09 14.25 -13.58
N LEU A 331 6.23 14.76 -14.07
CA LEU A 331 7.54 14.10 -13.98
C LEU A 331 7.93 13.68 -12.56
N TRP A 332 7.65 14.53 -11.57
CA TRP A 332 7.96 14.23 -10.16
C TRP A 332 7.21 12.98 -9.66
N ALA A 333 5.98 12.74 -10.13
CA ALA A 333 5.20 11.57 -9.73
C ALA A 333 5.77 10.30 -10.35
N LEU A 334 6.22 10.37 -11.60
CA LEU A 334 6.91 9.27 -12.28
C LEU A 334 8.23 8.92 -11.57
N ILE A 335 9.05 9.93 -11.23
CA ILE A 335 10.30 9.74 -10.47
C ILE A 335 10.00 9.09 -9.12
N MET A 336 9.04 9.63 -8.36
CA MET A 336 8.69 9.11 -7.04
C MET A 336 8.14 7.67 -7.12
N LEU A 337 7.26 7.38 -8.09
CA LEU A 337 6.71 6.05 -8.27
C LEU A 337 7.79 5.05 -8.66
N PHE A 338 8.70 5.41 -9.56
CA PHE A 338 9.83 4.58 -9.95
C PHE A 338 10.76 4.30 -8.75
N LEU A 339 11.21 5.34 -8.04
CA LEU A 339 12.15 5.19 -6.94
C LEU A 339 11.54 4.44 -5.76
N LEU A 340 10.35 4.84 -5.32
CA LEU A 340 9.67 4.18 -4.21
C LEU A 340 9.23 2.76 -4.56
N GLY A 341 8.86 2.49 -5.82
CA GLY A 341 8.55 1.15 -6.29
C GLY A 341 9.77 0.22 -6.27
N ALA A 342 10.94 0.69 -6.71
CA ALA A 342 12.20 -0.06 -6.63
C ALA A 342 12.58 -0.34 -5.16
N MET A 343 12.47 0.67 -4.29
CA MET A 343 12.71 0.52 -2.86
C MET A 343 11.71 -0.46 -2.20
N ALA A 344 10.44 -0.42 -2.58
CA ALA A 344 9.41 -1.32 -2.10
C ALA A 344 9.66 -2.79 -2.55
N ALA A 345 10.15 -2.99 -3.78
CA ALA A 345 10.54 -4.30 -4.28
C ALA A 345 11.71 -4.88 -3.46
N ALA A 346 12.75 -4.09 -3.16
CA ALA A 346 13.81 -4.48 -2.23
C ALA A 346 13.28 -4.75 -0.81
N GLY A 347 12.28 -3.97 -0.37
CA GLY A 347 11.65 -4.09 0.95
C GLY A 347 11.03 -5.45 1.26
N LEU A 348 10.79 -6.33 0.27
CA LEU A 348 10.40 -7.72 0.50
C LEU A 348 11.38 -8.49 1.40
N CYS A 349 12.66 -8.11 1.37
CA CYS A 349 13.75 -8.67 2.17
C CYS A 349 14.13 -7.79 3.37
N GLY A 350 13.31 -6.80 3.72
CA GLY A 350 13.59 -5.89 4.85
C GLY A 350 13.50 -6.56 6.23
N GLU A 351 12.64 -7.57 6.38
CA GLU A 351 12.37 -8.25 7.65
C GLU A 351 13.64 -8.86 8.30
N PRO A 352 14.44 -9.69 7.61
CA PRO A 352 15.67 -10.21 8.19
C PRO A 352 16.69 -9.11 8.52
N THR A 353 16.77 -8.08 7.67
CA THR A 353 17.66 -6.93 7.90
C THR A 353 17.26 -6.20 9.19
N HIS A 354 15.97 -6.02 9.44
CA HIS A 354 15.45 -5.48 10.69
C HIS A 354 15.77 -6.39 11.88
N SER A 355 15.52 -7.70 11.77
CA SER A 355 15.82 -8.67 12.84
C SER A 355 17.30 -8.72 13.20
N ASP A 356 18.20 -8.68 12.20
CA ASP A 356 19.65 -8.66 12.40
C ASP A 356 20.10 -7.37 13.10
N ALA A 357 19.48 -6.23 12.76
CA ALA A 357 19.74 -4.93 13.38
C ALA A 357 19.23 -4.87 14.83
N ALA A 358 18.04 -5.42 15.09
CA ALA A 358 17.44 -5.47 16.42
C ALA A 358 18.16 -6.45 17.37
N ASN A 359 18.81 -7.50 16.85
CA ASN A 359 19.45 -8.55 17.64
C ASN A 359 20.91 -8.80 17.23
N PRO A 360 21.83 -7.84 17.45
CA PRO A 360 23.23 -7.97 17.03
C PRO A 360 23.98 -9.10 17.75
N SER A 361 23.49 -9.59 18.90
CA SER A 361 24.00 -10.78 19.59
C SER A 361 23.80 -12.04 18.76
N MET A 362 22.64 -12.22 18.11
CA MET A 362 22.37 -13.39 17.26
C MET A 362 23.31 -13.46 16.07
N VAL A 363 23.61 -12.31 15.44
CA VAL A 363 24.59 -12.23 14.35
C VAL A 363 25.98 -12.65 14.81
N ARG A 364 26.37 -12.26 16.03
CA ARG A 364 27.65 -12.66 16.64
C ARG A 364 27.70 -14.16 16.95
N LEU A 365 26.60 -14.75 17.43
CA LEU A 365 26.49 -16.19 17.70
C LEU A 365 26.61 -17.05 16.42
N MET A 366 26.25 -16.51 15.26
CA MET A 366 26.44 -17.17 13.97
C MET A 366 27.90 -17.15 13.48
N GLY A 367 28.82 -16.47 14.18
CA GLY A 367 30.23 -16.36 13.78
C GLY A 367 30.45 -15.51 12.52
N LEU A 368 29.46 -14.74 12.08
CA LEU A 368 29.54 -13.91 10.89
C LEU A 368 30.01 -12.50 11.24
N SER A 369 30.94 -11.96 10.45
CA SER A 369 31.31 -10.55 10.54
C SER A 369 30.17 -9.65 10.05
N ARG A 370 30.08 -8.42 10.57
CA ARG A 370 29.10 -7.41 10.13
C ARG A 370 29.17 -7.13 8.62
N ARG A 371 30.38 -7.18 8.05
CA ARG A 371 30.63 -7.04 6.62
C ARG A 371 30.02 -8.18 5.80
N GLN A 372 30.24 -9.42 6.22
CA GLN A 372 29.64 -10.60 5.58
C GLN A 372 28.11 -10.52 5.63
N VAL A 373 27.55 -10.11 6.77
CA VAL A 373 26.10 -9.95 6.93
C VAL A 373 25.57 -8.88 5.97
N ALA A 374 26.21 -7.70 5.93
CA ALA A 374 25.81 -6.61 5.06
C ALA A 374 25.84 -6.99 3.58
N VAL A 375 26.90 -7.66 3.11
CA VAL A 375 27.00 -8.09 1.71
C VAL A 375 25.98 -9.16 1.37
N GLN A 376 25.84 -10.20 2.21
CA GLN A 376 24.87 -11.27 1.94
C GLN A 376 23.43 -10.75 1.90
N ARG A 377 23.06 -9.82 2.80
CA ARG A 377 21.74 -9.19 2.86
C ARG A 377 21.48 -8.18 1.75
N LEU A 378 22.51 -7.71 1.05
CA LEU A 378 22.35 -6.74 -0.05
C LEU A 378 22.00 -7.41 -1.37
N VAL A 379 22.46 -8.65 -1.61
CA VAL A 379 22.35 -9.33 -2.90
C VAL A 379 20.89 -9.51 -3.34
N MET A 380 20.07 -10.17 -2.52
CA MET A 380 18.68 -10.48 -2.90
C MET A 380 17.79 -9.22 -3.08
N PRO A 381 17.79 -8.24 -2.15
CA PRO A 381 17.05 -6.99 -2.39
C PRO A 381 17.56 -6.22 -3.62
N SER A 382 18.87 -6.25 -3.91
CA SER A 382 19.42 -5.60 -5.12
C SER A 382 18.88 -6.25 -6.39
N LEU A 383 18.82 -7.58 -6.45
CA LEU A 383 18.25 -8.30 -7.60
C LEU A 383 16.76 -7.99 -7.77
N LEU A 384 15.99 -7.96 -6.69
CA LEU A 384 14.57 -7.61 -6.75
C LEU A 384 14.35 -6.18 -7.21
N ALA A 385 15.06 -5.21 -6.64
CA ALA A 385 14.96 -3.82 -7.06
C ALA A 385 15.45 -3.60 -8.48
N ALA A 386 16.56 -4.22 -8.89
CA ALA A 386 17.09 -4.16 -10.26
C ALA A 386 16.08 -4.73 -11.26
N SER A 387 15.50 -5.90 -10.97
CA SER A 387 14.49 -6.51 -11.85
C SER A 387 13.23 -5.64 -11.96
N TRP A 388 12.75 -5.09 -10.85
CA TRP A 388 11.58 -4.21 -10.84
C TRP A 388 11.85 -2.91 -11.61
N ALA A 389 12.98 -2.26 -11.33
CA ALA A 389 13.36 -1.00 -11.97
C ALA A 389 13.65 -1.17 -13.46
N ALA A 390 14.29 -2.28 -13.86
CA ALA A 390 14.50 -2.62 -15.25
C ALA A 390 13.18 -2.84 -15.99
N LEU A 391 12.23 -3.56 -15.39
CA LEU A 391 10.88 -3.74 -15.96
C LEU A 391 10.13 -2.42 -16.09
N ALA A 392 10.22 -1.54 -15.08
CA ALA A 392 9.57 -0.24 -15.12
C ALA A 392 10.12 0.67 -16.23
N MET A 393 11.45 0.74 -16.35
CA MET A 393 12.10 1.51 -17.41
C MET A 393 11.88 0.89 -18.79
N ALA A 394 11.93 -0.44 -18.90
CA ALA A 394 11.59 -1.14 -20.14
C ALA A 394 10.14 -0.87 -20.57
N GLY A 395 9.20 -0.83 -19.62
CA GLY A 395 7.81 -0.45 -19.89
C GLY A 395 7.68 0.96 -20.47
N LEU A 396 8.43 1.93 -19.92
CA LEU A 396 8.48 3.30 -20.46
C LEU A 396 9.12 3.37 -21.85
N GLN A 397 10.11 2.52 -22.14
CA GLN A 397 10.71 2.42 -23.48
C GLN A 397 9.77 1.80 -24.50
N VAL A 398 9.08 0.73 -24.12
CA VAL A 398 8.06 0.08 -24.96
C VAL A 398 6.93 1.05 -25.25
N ALA A 399 6.56 1.90 -24.29
CA ALA A 399 5.60 2.99 -24.47
C ALA A 399 6.09 4.14 -25.37
N GLY A 400 7.32 4.07 -25.92
CA GLY A 400 7.88 5.11 -26.77
C GLY A 400 8.24 6.41 -26.05
N VAL A 401 8.19 6.43 -24.71
CA VAL A 401 8.45 7.63 -23.89
C VAL A 401 9.95 7.91 -23.81
N LEU A 402 10.75 6.84 -23.84
CA LEU A 402 12.19 6.85 -23.56
C LEU A 402 12.95 6.09 -24.65
N SER A 403 14.07 6.63 -25.13
CA SER A 403 14.97 5.98 -26.10
C SER A 403 16.37 5.77 -25.50
N GLY A 404 17.06 4.68 -25.89
CA GLY A 404 18.40 4.33 -25.38
C GLY A 404 18.43 3.12 -24.43
N PRO A 405 19.41 2.99 -23.51
CA PRO A 405 19.56 1.84 -22.61
C PRO A 405 18.90 2.02 -21.22
N TRP A 406 17.67 2.55 -21.14
CA TRP A 406 17.01 2.85 -19.85
C TRP A 406 16.74 1.61 -18.98
N TRP A 407 16.46 0.45 -19.57
CA TRP A 407 16.34 -0.79 -18.78
C TRP A 407 17.63 -1.13 -18.02
N ILE A 408 18.81 -0.83 -18.58
CA ILE A 408 20.11 -1.03 -17.93
C ILE A 408 20.31 -0.01 -16.81
N LEU A 409 19.88 1.24 -17.01
CA LEU A 409 19.83 2.23 -15.93
C LEU A 409 18.99 1.72 -14.76
N GLY A 410 17.85 1.08 -15.04
CA GLY A 410 17.02 0.40 -14.04
C GLY A 410 17.79 -0.69 -13.28
N VAL A 411 18.53 -1.55 -13.99
CA VAL A 411 19.42 -2.55 -13.36
C VAL A 411 20.47 -1.89 -12.47
N ALA A 412 21.14 -0.84 -12.95
CA ALA A 412 22.15 -0.10 -12.21
C ALA A 412 21.60 0.64 -10.96
N THR A 413 20.31 0.95 -10.95
CA THR A 413 19.60 1.59 -9.83
C THR A 413 19.28 0.60 -8.70
N GLY A 414 19.17 -0.70 -9.02
CA GLY A 414 18.78 -1.74 -8.06
C GLY A 414 19.57 -1.75 -6.76
N PRO A 415 20.92 -1.74 -6.77
CA PRO A 415 21.72 -1.70 -5.54
C PRO A 415 21.49 -0.44 -4.70
N ALA A 416 21.34 0.73 -5.31
CA ALA A 416 21.03 1.98 -4.60
C ALA A 416 19.67 1.88 -3.87
N ALA A 417 18.64 1.38 -4.55
CA ALA A 417 17.32 1.17 -3.95
C ALA A 417 17.34 0.08 -2.85
N ALA A 418 18.17 -0.94 -3.00
CA ALA A 418 18.38 -1.96 -1.97
C ALA A 418 19.08 -1.40 -0.73
N LEU A 419 20.11 -0.55 -0.89
CA LEU A 419 20.76 0.15 0.21
C LEU A 419 19.79 1.05 0.97
N ALA A 420 18.97 1.82 0.25
CA ALA A 420 17.90 2.62 0.82
C ALA A 420 16.90 1.78 1.63
N ALA A 421 16.43 0.66 1.06
CA ALA A 421 15.51 -0.25 1.75
C ALA A 421 16.15 -0.90 2.99
N MET A 422 17.43 -1.27 2.93
CA MET A 422 18.18 -1.81 4.06
C MET A 422 18.37 -0.76 5.16
N GLN A 423 18.72 0.48 4.79
CA GLN A 423 18.86 1.58 5.75
C GLN A 423 17.54 1.84 6.47
N ARG A 424 16.43 1.89 5.73
CA ARG A 424 15.09 2.02 6.29
C ARG A 424 14.75 0.87 7.25
N ALA A 425 15.07 -0.37 6.87
CA ALA A 425 14.83 -1.56 7.70
C ALA A 425 15.69 -1.57 8.99
N ARG A 426 16.92 -1.01 8.94
CA ARG A 426 17.77 -0.86 10.13
C ARG A 426 17.30 0.25 11.04
N ALA A 427 16.92 1.40 10.49
CA ALA A 427 16.44 2.54 11.24
C ALA A 427 15.22 2.19 12.11
N SER A 428 14.37 1.28 11.64
CA SER A 428 13.22 0.78 12.42
C SER A 428 13.61 0.05 13.70
N ALA A 429 14.83 -0.51 13.78
CA ALA A 429 15.29 -1.23 14.97
C ALA A 429 15.92 -0.30 16.03
N SER A 430 16.32 0.92 15.66
CA SER A 430 17.08 1.85 16.51
C SER A 430 16.24 2.97 17.15
N SER A 431 14.92 3.01 16.94
CA SER A 431 14.04 4.12 17.36
C SER A 431 13.80 4.23 18.88
N ILE A 432 14.17 3.21 19.67
CA ILE A 432 13.71 3.05 21.07
C ILE A 432 14.42 3.98 22.09
N GLY A 433 15.32 4.87 21.67
CA GLY A 433 16.09 5.73 22.59
C GLY A 433 16.25 7.20 22.20
N SER A 434 15.46 7.71 21.24
CA SER A 434 15.62 9.09 20.76
C SER A 434 14.95 10.12 21.66
N THR A 435 15.51 11.33 21.74
CA THR A 435 14.93 12.49 22.45
C THR A 435 13.46 12.68 22.08
N LEU A 436 12.61 12.83 23.08
CA LEU A 436 11.19 13.12 22.90
C LEU A 436 11.02 14.60 22.52
N ILE A 437 10.33 14.86 21.40
CA ILE A 437 9.90 16.19 20.98
C ILE A 437 8.50 16.39 21.55
N GLU A 438 8.34 17.34 22.47
CA GLU A 438 7.02 17.73 22.95
C GLU A 438 6.26 18.45 21.83
N THR A 439 5.07 17.95 21.53
CA THR A 439 4.12 18.61 20.62
C THR A 439 2.79 18.79 21.35
N PRO A 440 1.88 19.66 20.86
CA PRO A 440 0.54 19.77 21.42
C PRO A 440 -0.26 18.45 21.46
N PHE A 441 0.15 17.45 20.66
CA PHE A 441 -0.47 16.12 20.62
C PHE A 441 0.21 15.10 21.54
N GLY A 442 1.22 15.52 22.31
CA GLY A 442 2.04 14.65 23.17
C GLY A 442 3.51 14.66 22.76
N ALA A 443 4.34 13.97 23.53
CA ALA A 443 5.76 13.84 23.28
C ALA A 443 6.03 12.71 22.28
N PHE A 444 6.70 13.00 21.16
CA PHE A 444 7.03 12.04 20.11
C PHE A 444 8.54 11.80 20.04
N PRO A 445 9.02 10.55 20.05
CA PRO A 445 10.41 10.24 19.78
C PRO A 445 10.88 10.83 18.44
N SER A 446 11.89 11.70 18.46
CA SER A 446 12.49 12.29 17.24
C SER A 446 12.95 11.25 16.21
N GLY A 447 13.34 10.06 16.68
CA GLY A 447 13.71 8.91 15.85
C GLY A 447 12.59 8.43 14.92
N MET A 448 11.32 8.71 15.25
CA MET A 448 10.16 8.34 14.42
C MET A 448 10.06 9.21 13.16
N LEU A 449 10.27 10.52 13.29
CA LEU A 449 10.29 11.44 12.13
C LEU A 449 11.49 11.14 11.23
N LEU A 450 12.64 10.88 11.84
CA LEU A 450 13.84 10.46 11.11
C LEU A 450 13.59 9.13 10.37
N TRP A 451 12.84 8.18 10.92
CA TRP A 451 12.50 6.95 10.22
C TRP A 451 11.75 7.18 8.90
N LEU A 452 10.85 8.17 8.84
CA LEU A 452 10.08 8.47 7.63
C LEU A 452 11.00 8.86 6.47
N VAL A 453 12.04 9.64 6.78
CA VAL A 453 13.04 10.15 5.84
C VAL A 453 14.14 9.12 5.59
N ASN A 454 14.49 8.31 6.59
CA ASN A 454 15.55 7.31 6.53
C ASN A 454 15.29 6.30 5.40
N GLY A 455 16.26 6.22 4.49
CA GLY A 455 16.20 5.43 3.28
C GLY A 455 15.70 6.24 2.08
N ILE A 456 14.75 7.17 2.23
CA ILE A 456 14.34 8.05 1.12
C ILE A 456 15.46 9.04 0.80
N ASP A 457 16.14 9.55 1.82
CA ASP A 457 17.35 10.35 1.70
C ASP A 457 18.48 9.60 0.97
N VAL A 458 18.77 8.37 1.41
CA VAL A 458 19.78 7.50 0.78
C VAL A 458 19.39 7.17 -0.66
N LEU A 459 18.10 6.91 -0.91
CA LEU A 459 17.57 6.66 -2.25
C LEU A 459 17.81 7.87 -3.13
N ALA A 460 17.34 9.06 -2.72
CA ALA A 460 17.48 10.29 -3.48
C ALA A 460 18.95 10.62 -3.79
N VAL A 461 19.85 10.49 -2.80
CA VAL A 461 21.28 10.75 -3.01
C VAL A 461 21.90 9.73 -3.96
N LEU A 462 21.66 8.43 -3.77
CA LEU A 462 22.27 7.38 -4.58
C LEU A 462 21.65 7.24 -5.98
N THR A 463 20.45 7.79 -6.20
CA THR A 463 19.77 7.81 -7.51
C THR A 463 19.75 9.18 -8.16
N LEU A 464 20.61 10.11 -7.70
CA LEU A 464 20.75 11.44 -8.30
C LEU A 464 21.05 11.37 -9.81
N PRO A 465 21.97 10.51 -10.31
CA PRO A 465 22.19 10.37 -11.75
C PRO A 465 20.94 9.99 -12.54
N VAL A 466 20.09 9.10 -11.99
CA VAL A 466 18.81 8.74 -12.62
C VAL A 466 17.86 9.93 -12.66
N MET A 467 17.74 10.68 -11.56
CA MET A 467 16.88 11.86 -11.52
C MET A 467 17.33 12.91 -12.54
N VAL A 468 18.64 13.17 -12.63
CA VAL A 468 19.23 14.09 -13.62
C VAL A 468 18.99 13.59 -15.04
N ALA A 469 19.16 12.30 -15.30
CA ALA A 469 18.90 11.73 -16.62
C ALA A 469 17.44 11.92 -17.04
N VAL A 470 16.50 11.57 -16.15
CA VAL A 470 15.04 11.69 -16.39
C VAL A 470 14.62 13.15 -16.61
N THR A 471 15.27 14.13 -15.98
CA THR A 471 14.96 15.56 -16.16
C THR A 471 15.65 16.19 -17.38
N SER A 472 16.78 15.65 -17.83
CA SER A 472 17.63 16.31 -18.84
C SER A 472 17.28 15.88 -20.27
N SER A 473 17.05 14.59 -20.51
CA SER A 473 16.80 14.07 -21.86
C SER A 473 15.96 12.79 -21.84
N ARG A 474 15.13 12.61 -22.86
CA ARG A 474 14.43 11.33 -23.09
C ARG A 474 15.33 10.29 -23.77
N GLU A 475 16.37 10.75 -24.46
CA GLU A 475 17.42 9.91 -25.02
C GLU A 475 18.52 9.71 -23.98
N LEU A 476 18.74 8.47 -23.56
CA LEU A 476 19.76 8.14 -22.57
C LEU A 476 21.06 7.76 -23.25
N ALA A 477 22.15 8.43 -22.86
CA ALA A 477 23.49 8.05 -23.22
C ALA A 477 24.11 7.10 -22.18
N TRP A 478 25.04 6.24 -22.62
CA TRP A 478 25.68 5.24 -21.77
C TRP A 478 26.43 5.82 -20.56
N HIS A 479 26.89 7.06 -20.63
CA HIS A 479 27.58 7.71 -19.50
C HIS A 479 26.66 7.84 -18.26
N ALA A 480 25.36 8.03 -18.43
CA ALA A 480 24.41 8.11 -17.32
C ALA A 480 24.24 6.76 -16.63
N VAL A 481 24.25 5.65 -17.40
CA VAL A 481 24.23 4.28 -16.86
C VAL A 481 25.50 4.02 -16.05
N LEU A 482 26.68 4.39 -16.58
CA LEU A 482 27.96 4.24 -15.89
C LEU A 482 28.01 5.10 -14.62
N ALA A 483 27.53 6.34 -14.67
CA ALA A 483 27.45 7.22 -13.51
C ALA A 483 26.56 6.62 -12.42
N GLN A 484 25.36 6.12 -12.77
CA GLN A 484 24.49 5.47 -11.80
C GLN A 484 25.12 4.19 -11.22
N ALA A 485 25.75 3.37 -12.05
CA ALA A 485 26.45 2.16 -11.59
C ALA A 485 27.60 2.50 -10.63
N ALA A 486 28.37 3.56 -10.92
CA ALA A 486 29.44 4.05 -10.06
C ALA A 486 28.92 4.56 -8.72
N VAL A 487 27.84 5.35 -8.71
CA VAL A 487 27.22 5.84 -7.45
C VAL A 487 26.63 4.68 -6.64
N SER A 488 25.95 3.73 -7.28
CA SER A 488 25.47 2.50 -6.63
C SER A 488 26.61 1.68 -6.01
N ALA A 489 27.73 1.51 -6.74
CA ALA A 489 28.91 0.81 -6.25
C ALA A 489 29.57 1.54 -5.07
N LEU A 490 29.66 2.88 -5.15
CA LEU A 490 30.19 3.73 -4.06
C LEU A 490 29.32 3.62 -2.81
N GLY A 491 27.99 3.60 -2.95
CA GLY A 491 27.08 3.34 -1.83
C GLY A 491 27.35 1.99 -1.17
N GLY A 492 27.59 0.93 -1.97
CA GLY A 492 27.97 -0.39 -1.47
C GLY A 492 29.32 -0.39 -0.75
N LEU A 493 30.31 0.35 -1.27
CA LEU A 493 31.62 0.53 -0.66
C LEU A 493 31.53 1.28 0.69
N VAL A 494 30.72 2.35 0.77
CA VAL A 494 30.46 3.07 2.03
C VAL A 494 29.81 2.16 3.07
N LEU A 495 28.85 1.32 2.66
CA LEU A 495 28.27 0.30 3.55
C LEU A 495 29.34 -0.70 4.04
N TRP A 496 30.22 -1.15 3.16
CA TRP A 496 31.30 -2.09 3.51
C TRP A 496 32.32 -1.49 4.50
N ILE A 497 32.70 -0.22 4.30
CA ILE A 497 33.65 0.49 5.16
C ILE A 497 33.02 0.76 6.53
N SER A 498 31.81 1.31 6.56
CA SER A 498 31.10 1.65 7.81
C SER A 498 30.84 0.43 8.71
N THR A 499 30.56 -0.73 8.10
CA THR A 499 30.35 -1.99 8.85
C THR A 499 31.63 -2.63 9.39
N GLY A 500 32.80 -2.17 8.95
CA GLY A 500 34.11 -2.66 9.42
C GLY A 500 34.68 -1.91 10.62
N ARG A 501 34.17 -0.74 10.98
CA ARG A 501 34.62 -0.01 12.16
C ARG A 501 34.17 -0.75 13.42
N ARG A 502 35.11 -1.13 14.29
CA ARG A 502 34.79 -1.69 15.60
C ARG A 502 33.97 -0.63 16.37
N PRO A 503 32.86 -0.98 17.01
CA PRO A 503 32.23 -0.06 17.96
C PRO A 503 33.28 0.24 19.04
N VAL A 504 33.62 1.53 19.19
CA VAL A 504 34.45 2.03 20.29
C VAL A 504 33.68 1.89 21.58
#